data_AF-A0A8D8PRP8-F1
#
_entry.id   AF-A0A8D8PRP8-F1
#
_cell.length_a   1.000
_cell.length_b   1.000
_cell.length_c   1.000
_cell.angle_alpha   90.00
_cell.angle_beta   90.00
_cell.angle_gamma   90.00
#
_symmetry.space_group_name_H-M   'P 1'
#
loop_
_entity.id
_entity.type
_entity.pdbx_description
1 polymer ?
#
loop_
_entity_poly.entity_id
_entity_poly.type
_entity_poly.pdbx_seq_one_letter_code
_entity_poly.pdbx_strand_id
1 'polypeptide(L)'
;MSNRTNVCPHRRVGLVIFILAVKVYYILAAIPDYIHICNRDDPLAHICINNSIEALRTKLAEGIPELDVPPIEPLIIPTIGLRRGTRGAEFSANMSGISVWGCSSFRIDELKTDLDKNIFDFKLTLPKLKFSGKYSVNTNVLFLKISGKGDLFGNFNYKPTVSMRGYKVQQNNQTYLKMGKMTIKIKIGSAQLKLTNLFNGDPVLGEATNRVINENSKLFLEEIRPALEEALSSLFTDISNKITLRFTYDELFPLSTKKKDDKKS
;
A
#
# COMPACT_ATOMS: atom_id res chain seq x y z
N MET A 1 78.31 -38.41 48.73
CA MET A 1 78.09 -38.23 47.28
C MET A 1 76.60 -38.25 47.03
N SER A 2 76.07 -37.08 46.72
CA SER A 2 74.66 -36.77 46.47
C SER A 2 74.31 -37.16 45.03
N ASN A 3 73.23 -37.92 44.84
CA ASN A 3 72.28 -37.74 43.73
C ASN A 3 71.26 -38.89 43.71
N ARG A 4 69.99 -38.57 43.97
CA ARG A 4 68.87 -38.98 43.10
C ARG A 4 67.67 -38.08 43.42
N THR A 5 67.25 -37.41 42.37
CA THR A 5 66.21 -36.40 42.23
C THR A 5 64.82 -37.03 42.29
N ASN A 6 63.95 -36.50 43.15
CA ASN A 6 62.51 -36.73 43.11
C ASN A 6 61.88 -35.85 42.02
N VAL A 7 61.32 -36.47 40.99
CA VAL A 7 60.61 -35.82 39.88
C VAL A 7 59.11 -35.82 40.19
N CYS A 8 58.49 -34.64 40.18
CA CYS A 8 57.05 -34.42 40.34
C CYS A 8 56.21 -35.11 39.24
N PRO A 9 54.96 -35.52 39.52
CA PRO A 9 54.09 -36.08 38.50
C PRO A 9 53.48 -34.98 37.61
N HIS A 10 53.58 -35.20 36.30
CA HIS A 10 52.94 -34.42 35.24
C HIS A 10 51.43 -34.35 35.43
N ARG A 11 50.90 -33.13 35.63
CA ARG A 11 49.47 -32.83 35.56
C ARG A 11 49.07 -32.75 34.08
N ARG A 12 48.36 -33.78 33.59
CA ARG A 12 47.78 -33.81 32.23
C ARG A 12 46.73 -32.70 32.12
N VAL A 13 46.97 -31.69 31.29
CA VAL A 13 45.99 -30.66 30.92
C VAL A 13 45.09 -31.26 29.85
N GLY A 14 43.86 -31.64 30.23
CA GLY A 14 42.84 -32.09 29.29
C GLY A 14 42.26 -30.90 28.54
N LEU A 15 42.38 -30.88 27.21
CA LEU A 15 41.74 -29.91 26.33
C LEU A 15 40.24 -30.24 26.24
N VAL A 16 39.39 -29.49 26.94
CA VAL A 16 37.93 -29.61 26.84
C VAL A 16 37.45 -28.77 25.66
N ILE A 17 37.15 -29.42 24.53
CA ILE A 17 36.53 -28.77 23.38
C ILE A 17 35.03 -28.61 23.69
N PHE A 18 34.64 -27.38 24.03
CA PHE A 18 33.23 -27.02 24.23
C PHE A 18 32.59 -26.77 22.87
N ILE A 19 31.91 -27.77 22.30
CA ILE A 19 31.11 -27.60 21.08
C ILE A 19 29.86 -26.80 21.45
N LEU A 20 29.90 -25.48 21.23
CA LEU A 20 28.72 -24.62 21.29
C LEU A 20 27.80 -24.97 20.12
N ALA A 21 26.81 -25.83 20.36
CA ALA A 21 25.72 -26.06 19.42
C ALA A 21 24.87 -24.79 19.32
N VAL A 22 25.15 -23.95 18.32
CA VAL A 22 24.29 -22.82 17.95
C VAL A 22 23.00 -23.42 17.38
N LYS A 23 21.94 -23.47 18.19
CA LYS A 23 20.59 -23.77 17.70
C LYS A 23 20.13 -22.59 16.84
N VAL A 24 20.25 -22.74 15.53
CA VAL A 24 19.60 -21.84 14.56
C VAL A 24 18.11 -22.12 14.64
N TYR A 25 17.38 -21.31 15.40
CA TYR A 25 15.92 -21.29 15.36
C TYR A 25 15.51 -20.59 14.08
N TYR A 26 15.05 -21.36 13.09
CA TYR A 26 14.29 -20.79 11.99
C TYR A 26 12.94 -20.33 12.54
N ILE A 27 12.80 -19.04 12.80
CA ILE A 27 11.49 -18.45 13.03
C ILE A 27 10.78 -18.49 11.68
N LEU A 28 9.93 -19.51 11.48
CA LEU A 28 8.91 -19.44 10.45
C LEU A 28 8.05 -18.24 10.85
N ALA A 29 8.09 -17.17 10.07
CA ALA A 29 7.30 -15.98 10.35
C ALA A 29 5.82 -16.36 10.19
N ALA A 30 5.18 -16.75 11.30
CA ALA A 30 3.78 -17.09 11.30
C ALA A 30 2.99 -15.89 10.78
N ILE A 31 2.00 -16.15 9.91
CA ILE A 31 1.05 -15.13 9.48
C ILE A 31 0.43 -14.52 10.75
N PRO A 32 0.51 -13.19 10.93
CA PRO A 32 -0.14 -12.51 12.04
C PRO A 32 -1.64 -12.80 12.09
N ASP A 33 -2.20 -12.86 13.30
CA ASP A 33 -3.61 -13.18 13.55
C ASP A 33 -4.62 -12.24 12.85
N TYR A 34 -4.21 -11.00 12.59
CA TYR A 34 -4.98 -9.99 11.87
C TYR A 34 -5.04 -10.23 10.34
N ILE A 35 -4.27 -11.17 9.79
CA ILE A 35 -4.41 -11.64 8.40
C ILE A 35 -5.15 -12.98 8.45
N HIS A 36 -6.44 -12.96 8.11
CA HIS A 36 -7.22 -14.19 8.01
C HIS A 36 -6.83 -14.95 6.74
N ILE A 37 -6.50 -16.23 6.93
CA ILE A 37 -6.09 -17.15 5.87
C ILE A 37 -7.34 -17.65 5.13
N CYS A 38 -7.28 -17.67 3.79
CA CYS A 38 -8.41 -18.03 2.94
C CYS A 38 -8.05 -19.19 2.02
N ASN A 39 -8.79 -20.31 2.12
CA ASN A 39 -8.53 -21.47 1.31
C ASN A 39 -8.87 -21.20 -0.16
N ARG A 40 -7.98 -21.58 -1.09
CA ARG A 40 -8.18 -21.30 -2.52
C ARG A 40 -9.23 -22.16 -3.21
N ASP A 41 -9.58 -23.29 -2.61
CA ASP A 41 -10.60 -24.21 -3.08
C ASP A 41 -11.98 -23.97 -2.44
N ASP A 42 -12.12 -22.96 -1.58
CA ASP A 42 -13.40 -22.57 -1.00
C ASP A 42 -14.24 -21.79 -2.03
N PRO A 43 -15.46 -22.24 -2.40
CA PRO A 43 -16.34 -21.51 -3.30
C PRO A 43 -16.73 -20.11 -2.76
N LEU A 44 -16.59 -19.88 -1.45
CA LEU A 44 -16.84 -18.62 -0.78
C LEU A 44 -15.55 -17.86 -0.41
N ALA A 45 -14.41 -18.17 -1.04
CA ALA A 45 -13.13 -17.52 -0.75
C ALA A 45 -13.19 -15.98 -0.84
N HIS A 46 -14.02 -15.43 -1.73
CA HIS A 46 -14.25 -13.98 -1.81
C HIS A 46 -14.79 -13.38 -0.50
N ILE A 47 -15.66 -14.08 0.24
CA ILE A 47 -16.17 -13.64 1.55
C ILE A 47 -15.05 -13.67 2.58
N CYS A 48 -14.24 -14.74 2.60
CA CYS A 48 -13.08 -14.83 3.48
C CYS A 48 -12.10 -13.69 3.24
N ILE A 49 -11.74 -13.42 1.98
CA ILE A 49 -10.80 -12.36 1.62
C ILE A 49 -11.37 -11.00 2.04
N ASN A 50 -12.67 -10.76 1.82
CA ASN A 50 -13.32 -9.55 2.29
C ASN A 50 -13.18 -9.37 3.81
N ASN A 51 -13.46 -10.42 4.59
CA ASN A 51 -13.33 -10.38 6.05
C ASN A 51 -11.87 -10.19 6.50
N SER A 52 -10.91 -10.79 5.79
CA SER A 52 -9.48 -10.60 6.03
C SER A 52 -9.06 -9.15 5.83
N ILE A 53 -9.55 -8.51 4.76
CA ILE A 53 -9.28 -7.09 4.50
C ILE A 53 -9.94 -6.19 5.56
N GLU A 54 -11.16 -6.52 6.01
CA GLU A 54 -11.82 -5.78 7.09
C GLU A 54 -11.05 -5.89 8.42
N ALA A 55 -10.53 -7.07 8.76
CA ALA A 55 -9.68 -7.27 9.94
C ALA A 55 -8.35 -6.49 9.83
N LEU A 56 -7.81 -6.39 8.62
CA LEU A 56 -6.60 -5.62 8.32
C LEU A 56 -6.79 -4.11 8.43
N ARG A 57 -8.02 -3.60 8.38
CA ARG A 57 -8.31 -2.16 8.27
C ARG A 57 -7.60 -1.32 9.34
N THR A 58 -7.69 -1.71 10.60
CA THR A 58 -7.04 -0.99 11.72
C THR A 58 -5.52 -0.99 11.55
N LYS A 59 -4.95 -2.12 11.15
CA LYS A 59 -3.51 -2.25 10.90
C LYS A 59 -3.05 -1.46 9.69
N LEU A 60 -3.84 -1.40 8.62
CA LEU A 60 -3.53 -0.55 7.48
C LEU A 60 -3.59 0.94 7.85
N ALA A 61 -4.53 1.34 8.72
CA ALA A 61 -4.63 2.71 9.19
C ALA A 61 -3.36 3.15 9.95
N GLU A 62 -2.87 2.30 10.86
CA GLU A 62 -1.68 2.53 11.69
C GLU A 62 -0.36 2.26 10.95
N GLY A 63 -0.40 1.45 9.90
CA GLY A 63 0.76 0.86 9.25
C GLY A 63 1.14 -0.48 9.88
N ILE A 64 1.96 -1.26 9.16
CA ILE A 64 2.47 -2.56 9.60
C ILE A 64 4.01 -2.51 9.52
N PRO A 65 4.69 -1.98 10.55
CA PRO A 65 6.13 -1.77 10.52
C PRO A 65 6.94 -3.05 10.27
N GLU A 66 6.50 -4.18 10.82
CA GLU A 66 7.15 -5.48 10.62
C GLU A 66 7.08 -6.02 9.18
N LEU A 67 6.23 -5.41 8.34
CA LEU A 67 6.10 -5.66 6.90
C LEU A 67 6.53 -4.46 6.05
N ASP A 68 7.12 -3.41 6.64
CA ASP A 68 7.43 -2.14 5.99
C ASP A 68 6.22 -1.43 5.34
N VAL A 69 5.00 -1.74 5.77
CA VAL A 69 3.79 -1.13 5.22
C VAL A 69 3.53 0.21 5.91
N PRO A 70 3.53 1.34 5.18
CA PRO A 70 3.23 2.65 5.75
C PRO A 70 1.75 2.75 6.16
N PRO A 71 1.41 3.67 7.09
CA PRO A 71 0.03 3.98 7.41
C PRO A 71 -0.72 4.53 6.20
N ILE A 72 -2.02 4.26 6.14
CA ILE A 72 -2.95 4.91 5.19
C ILE A 72 -3.74 6.06 5.85
N GLU A 73 -3.49 6.36 7.13
CA GLU A 73 -4.18 7.40 7.88
C GLU A 73 -3.18 8.28 8.69
N PRO A 74 -2.60 9.34 8.10
CA PRO A 74 -2.81 9.78 6.72
C PRO A 74 -2.02 8.95 5.70
N LEU A 75 -2.61 8.78 4.52
CA LEU A 75 -1.91 8.27 3.35
C LEU A 75 -1.02 9.39 2.79
N ILE A 76 0.28 9.12 2.69
CA ILE A 76 1.24 10.07 2.13
C ILE A 76 1.45 9.76 0.65
N ILE A 77 1.09 10.71 -0.21
CA ILE A 77 1.35 10.65 -1.66
C ILE A 77 2.56 11.55 -1.96
N PRO A 78 3.69 11.01 -2.46
CA PRO A 78 4.95 11.75 -2.52
C PRO A 78 4.89 13.00 -3.40
N THR A 79 4.76 12.82 -4.71
CA THR A 79 4.68 13.90 -5.69
C THR A 79 3.73 13.50 -6.81
N ILE A 80 2.81 14.38 -7.14
CA ILE A 80 1.99 14.28 -8.35
C ILE A 80 2.45 15.41 -9.26
N GLY A 81 3.17 15.03 -10.32
CA GLY A 81 3.60 15.93 -11.37
C GLY A 81 2.68 15.81 -12.57
N LEU A 82 2.08 16.92 -12.96
CA LEU A 82 1.36 17.02 -14.22
C LEU A 82 2.32 17.68 -15.20
N ARG A 83 2.74 16.94 -16.22
CA ARG A 83 3.79 17.37 -17.17
C ARG A 83 3.34 17.36 -18.63
N ARG A 84 2.12 16.91 -18.91
CA ARG A 84 1.56 16.81 -20.27
C ARG A 84 0.09 17.17 -20.23
N GLY A 85 -0.26 18.33 -20.78
CA GLY A 85 -1.64 18.54 -21.23
C GLY A 85 -1.90 17.67 -22.47
N THR A 86 -3.16 17.32 -22.70
CA THR A 86 -3.60 16.46 -23.82
C THR A 86 -3.33 17.04 -25.23
N ARG A 87 -2.75 18.25 -25.36
CA ARG A 87 -2.55 18.97 -26.64
C ARG A 87 -1.27 19.81 -26.72
N GLY A 88 -0.15 19.33 -26.20
CA GLY A 88 1.17 19.98 -26.42
C GLY A 88 1.41 21.29 -25.68
N ALA A 89 0.50 21.70 -24.79
CA ALA A 89 0.78 22.77 -23.82
C ALA A 89 1.76 22.28 -22.76
N GLU A 90 2.80 23.07 -22.50
CA GLU A 90 3.75 22.83 -21.40
C GLU A 90 3.02 23.04 -20.05
N PHE A 91 2.51 21.93 -19.53
CA PHE A 91 1.83 21.87 -18.26
C PHE A 91 2.90 21.71 -17.17
N SER A 92 3.05 22.70 -16.28
CA SER A 92 3.84 22.53 -15.06
C SER A 92 2.98 22.88 -13.85
N ALA A 93 2.29 21.87 -13.31
CA ALA A 93 1.80 21.91 -11.94
C ALA A 93 2.38 20.72 -11.19
N ASN A 94 2.92 21.01 -10.02
CA ASN A 94 3.47 20.02 -9.12
C ASN A 94 2.75 20.12 -7.79
N MET A 95 2.31 18.98 -7.29
CA MET A 95 1.80 18.83 -5.93
C MET A 95 2.72 17.88 -5.18
N SER A 96 3.06 18.21 -3.94
CA SER A 96 3.96 17.41 -3.12
C SER A 96 3.58 17.40 -1.65
N GLY A 97 4.05 16.40 -0.93
CA GLY A 97 3.78 16.24 0.50
C GLY A 97 2.28 16.13 0.77
N ILE A 98 1.55 15.45 -0.12
CA ILE A 98 0.10 15.33 -0.01
C ILE A 98 -0.19 14.31 1.09
N SER A 99 -0.88 14.77 2.13
CA SER A 99 -1.42 13.94 3.19
C SER A 99 -2.92 13.79 2.98
N VAL A 100 -3.42 12.57 3.04
CA VAL A 100 -4.83 12.25 2.79
C VAL A 100 -5.40 11.50 3.98
N TRP A 101 -6.49 12.02 4.54
CA TRP A 101 -7.22 11.44 5.67
C TRP A 101 -8.57 10.88 5.25
N GLY A 102 -9.01 9.84 5.94
CA GLY A 102 -10.26 9.11 5.71
C GLY A 102 -10.09 7.89 4.80
N CYS A 103 -8.87 7.56 4.36
CA CYS A 103 -8.62 6.38 3.52
C CYS A 103 -9.02 5.09 4.25
N SER A 104 -8.79 5.04 5.56
CA SER A 104 -9.17 3.92 6.44
C SER A 104 -10.68 3.68 6.54
N SER A 105 -11.51 4.61 6.07
CA SER A 105 -12.99 4.51 6.07
C SER A 105 -13.59 3.90 4.80
N PHE A 106 -12.76 3.30 3.93
CA PHE A 106 -13.21 2.66 2.69
C PHE A 106 -14.30 1.62 2.95
N ARG A 107 -15.23 1.41 2.03
CA ARG A 107 -16.18 0.31 2.08
C ARG A 107 -15.98 -0.54 0.84
N ILE A 108 -15.86 -1.85 1.02
CA ILE A 108 -15.84 -2.79 -0.11
C ILE A 108 -17.29 -2.99 -0.53
N ASP A 109 -17.67 -2.41 -1.67
CA ASP A 109 -19.01 -2.55 -2.23
C ASP A 109 -19.15 -3.88 -2.99
N GLU A 110 -18.06 -4.32 -3.63
CA GLU A 110 -17.99 -5.58 -4.38
C GLU A 110 -16.55 -6.10 -4.42
N LEU A 111 -16.37 -7.40 -4.19
CA LEU A 111 -15.12 -8.13 -4.38
C LEU A 111 -15.37 -9.30 -5.32
N LYS A 112 -14.64 -9.35 -6.44
CA LYS A 112 -14.56 -10.53 -7.30
C LYS A 112 -13.15 -11.06 -7.29
N THR A 113 -13.01 -12.37 -7.18
CA THR A 113 -11.71 -13.02 -7.28
C THR A 113 -11.80 -14.29 -8.11
N ASP A 114 -10.73 -14.56 -8.84
CA ASP A 114 -10.46 -15.83 -9.53
C ASP A 114 -9.09 -16.28 -9.01
N LEU A 115 -9.07 -17.16 -8.01
CA LEU A 115 -7.84 -17.60 -7.34
C LEU A 115 -7.00 -18.55 -8.21
N ASP A 116 -7.60 -19.21 -9.20
CA ASP A 116 -6.87 -20.01 -10.19
C ASP A 116 -5.99 -19.09 -11.05
N LYS A 117 -6.53 -17.93 -11.47
CA LYS A 117 -5.80 -16.91 -12.25
C LYS A 117 -5.13 -15.83 -11.40
N ASN A 118 -5.35 -15.85 -10.09
CA ASN A 118 -4.96 -14.84 -9.11
C ASN A 118 -5.41 -13.42 -9.49
N ILE A 119 -6.67 -13.28 -9.89
CA ILE A 119 -7.27 -11.98 -10.24
C ILE A 119 -8.09 -11.50 -9.04
N PHE A 120 -7.97 -10.20 -8.75
CA PHE A 120 -8.70 -9.54 -7.67
C PHE A 120 -9.24 -8.21 -8.16
N ASP A 121 -10.56 -8.08 -8.15
CA ASP A 121 -11.27 -6.87 -8.55
C ASP A 121 -12.10 -6.36 -7.38
N PHE A 122 -11.95 -5.08 -7.07
CA PHE A 122 -12.63 -4.39 -5.99
C PHE A 122 -13.42 -3.21 -6.53
N LYS A 123 -14.64 -3.04 -6.05
CA LYS A 123 -15.33 -1.74 -6.08
C LYS A 123 -15.39 -1.22 -4.67
N LEU A 124 -14.88 -0.01 -4.47
CA LEU A 124 -14.86 0.61 -3.16
C LEU A 124 -15.69 1.90 -3.18
N THR A 125 -16.18 2.27 -2.00
CA THR A 125 -16.68 3.61 -1.71
C THR A 125 -15.83 4.22 -0.61
N LEU A 126 -15.29 5.42 -0.84
CA LEU A 126 -14.68 6.25 0.20
C LEU A 126 -15.56 7.48 0.42
N PRO A 127 -16.27 7.54 1.56
CA PRO A 127 -17.36 8.49 1.75
C PRO A 127 -16.87 9.93 1.81
N LYS A 128 -15.72 10.16 2.45
CA LYS A 128 -15.14 11.48 2.61
C LYS A 128 -13.64 11.39 2.83
N LEU A 129 -12.88 11.98 1.92
CA LEU A 129 -11.49 12.28 2.16
C LEU A 129 -11.28 13.74 2.43
N LYS A 130 -10.28 14.02 3.26
CA LYS A 130 -9.66 15.34 3.38
C LYS A 130 -8.22 15.21 2.94
N PHE A 131 -7.68 16.26 2.34
CA PHE A 131 -6.29 16.26 1.96
C PHE A 131 -5.69 17.65 2.17
N SER A 132 -4.38 17.65 2.40
CA SER A 132 -3.56 18.85 2.43
C SER A 132 -2.22 18.55 1.79
N GLY A 133 -1.62 19.55 1.17
CA GLY A 133 -0.28 19.43 0.64
C GLY A 133 0.21 20.78 0.14
N LYS A 134 1.30 20.75 -0.61
CA LYS A 134 1.86 21.94 -1.26
C LYS A 134 1.63 21.86 -2.75
N TYR A 135 1.45 23.02 -3.37
CA TYR A 135 1.35 23.13 -4.82
C TYR A 135 2.27 24.23 -5.36
N SER A 136 2.69 24.06 -6.60
CA SER A 136 3.33 25.08 -7.41
C SER A 136 2.78 24.96 -8.82
N VAL A 137 2.18 26.03 -9.33
CA VAL A 137 1.59 26.08 -10.67
C VAL A 137 1.94 27.40 -11.32
N ASN A 138 2.28 27.37 -12.59
CA ASN A 138 2.46 28.56 -13.41
C ASN A 138 2.14 28.22 -14.87
N THR A 139 0.86 28.01 -15.18
CA THR A 139 0.44 27.59 -16.51
C THR A 139 -1.06 27.85 -16.73
N ASN A 140 -1.53 27.58 -17.95
CA ASN A 140 -2.95 27.55 -18.26
C ASN A 140 -3.48 26.14 -17.98
N VAL A 141 -4.48 26.03 -17.11
CA VAL A 141 -5.22 24.79 -16.86
C VAL A 141 -6.60 24.96 -17.47
N LEU A 142 -6.91 24.15 -18.48
CA LEU A 142 -8.11 24.28 -19.31
C LEU A 142 -8.17 25.68 -19.97
N PHE A 143 -9.05 26.56 -19.48
CA PHE A 143 -9.23 27.94 -19.94
C PHE A 143 -8.75 28.98 -18.92
N LEU A 144 -8.28 28.57 -17.74
CA LEU A 144 -7.82 29.47 -16.69
C LEU A 144 -6.30 29.56 -16.65
N LYS A 145 -5.77 30.78 -16.62
CA LYS A 145 -4.37 31.03 -16.28
C LYS A 145 -4.21 30.99 -14.76
N ILE A 146 -3.47 30.02 -14.25
CA ILE A 146 -3.25 29.84 -12.82
C ILE A 146 -1.76 29.99 -12.53
N SER A 147 -1.44 30.89 -11.62
CA SER A 147 -0.08 31.09 -11.12
C SER A 147 -0.11 31.20 -9.61
N GLY A 148 0.73 30.44 -8.93
CA GLY A 148 0.79 30.44 -7.47
C GLY A 148 1.65 29.32 -6.91
N LYS A 149 2.12 29.53 -5.69
CA LYS A 149 2.84 28.53 -4.91
C LYS A 149 2.43 28.69 -3.45
N GLY A 150 1.89 27.64 -2.88
CA GLY A 150 1.38 27.69 -1.52
C GLY A 150 0.85 26.34 -1.07
N ASP A 151 -0.10 26.40 -0.16
CA ASP A 151 -0.77 25.24 0.39
C ASP A 151 -2.06 24.95 -0.40
N LEU A 152 -2.32 23.67 -0.55
CA LEU A 152 -3.52 23.11 -1.15
C LEU A 152 -4.26 22.33 -0.06
N PHE A 153 -5.54 22.61 0.10
CA PHE A 153 -6.42 21.86 0.98
C PHE A 153 -7.69 21.47 0.25
N GLY A 154 -8.33 20.40 0.67
CA GLY A 154 -9.63 20.11 0.14
C GLY A 154 -10.26 18.85 0.71
N ASN A 155 -11.40 18.52 0.11
CA ASN A 155 -12.10 17.29 0.37
C ASN A 155 -12.69 16.74 -0.93
N PHE A 156 -12.78 15.42 -1.03
CA PHE A 156 -13.40 14.73 -2.15
C PHE A 156 -14.04 13.42 -1.70
N ASN A 157 -15.08 13.01 -2.42
CA ASN A 157 -15.60 11.66 -2.37
C ASN A 157 -15.29 10.93 -3.68
N TYR A 158 -15.00 9.64 -3.59
CA TYR A 158 -14.65 8.84 -4.76
C TYR A 158 -15.06 7.40 -4.59
N LYS A 159 -15.33 6.78 -5.74
CA LYS A 159 -15.65 5.36 -5.85
C LYS A 159 -14.63 4.72 -6.77
N PRO A 160 -13.49 4.24 -6.24
CA PRO A 160 -12.49 3.62 -7.07
C PRO A 160 -12.93 2.20 -7.45
N THR A 161 -12.67 1.84 -8.70
CA THR A 161 -12.61 0.44 -9.14
C THR A 161 -11.14 0.06 -9.23
N VAL A 162 -10.76 -1.03 -8.58
CA VAL A 162 -9.37 -1.51 -8.53
C VAL A 162 -9.34 -2.89 -9.14
N SER A 163 -8.39 -3.14 -10.03
CA SER A 163 -8.14 -4.46 -10.61
C SER A 163 -6.66 -4.79 -10.49
N MET A 164 -6.34 -6.03 -10.13
CA MET A 164 -4.97 -6.50 -10.06
C MET A 164 -4.87 -8.00 -10.32
N ARG A 165 -3.70 -8.41 -10.82
CA ARG A 165 -3.36 -9.81 -11.06
C ARG A 165 -2.08 -10.17 -10.32
N GLY A 166 -2.12 -11.26 -9.57
CA GLY A 166 -0.96 -11.87 -8.95
C GLY A 166 -0.26 -12.86 -9.87
N TYR A 167 1.05 -13.00 -9.70
CA TYR A 167 1.91 -13.92 -10.41
C TYR A 167 2.69 -14.75 -9.39
N LYS A 168 2.66 -16.07 -9.55
CA LYS A 168 3.47 -16.97 -8.72
C LYS A 168 4.93 -16.82 -9.10
N VAL A 169 5.79 -16.53 -8.12
CA VAL A 169 7.25 -16.39 -8.30
C VAL A 169 7.97 -17.35 -7.37
N GLN A 170 9.06 -17.95 -7.84
CA GLN A 170 9.90 -18.82 -7.02
C GLN A 170 11.01 -17.99 -6.34
N GLN A 171 11.16 -18.14 -5.03
CA GLN A 171 12.27 -17.57 -4.26
C GLN A 171 12.66 -18.58 -3.17
N ASN A 172 13.95 -18.92 -3.02
CA ASN A 172 14.43 -19.86 -2.00
C ASN A 172 13.66 -21.20 -1.97
N ASN A 173 13.33 -21.76 -3.13
CA ASN A 173 12.51 -22.98 -3.31
C ASN A 173 11.09 -22.90 -2.73
N GLN A 174 10.60 -21.70 -2.44
CA GLN A 174 9.23 -21.44 -2.03
C GLN A 174 8.51 -20.59 -3.08
N THR A 175 7.21 -20.80 -3.21
CA THR A 175 6.35 -20.04 -4.12
C THR A 175 5.74 -18.86 -3.38
N TYR A 176 5.84 -17.66 -3.93
CA TYR A 176 5.25 -16.43 -3.40
C TYR A 176 4.29 -15.80 -4.41
N LEU A 177 3.40 -14.93 -3.94
CA LEU A 177 2.51 -14.15 -4.80
C LEU A 177 3.08 -12.75 -5.02
N LYS A 178 3.52 -12.46 -6.24
CA LYS A 178 3.90 -11.11 -6.66
C LYS A 178 2.73 -10.44 -7.35
N MET A 179 2.25 -9.33 -6.80
CA MET A 179 1.19 -8.55 -7.42
C MET A 179 1.74 -7.75 -8.60
N GLY A 180 1.11 -7.89 -9.76
CA GLY A 180 1.31 -7.00 -10.89
C GLY A 180 0.78 -5.59 -10.60
N LYS A 181 1.07 -4.66 -11.52
CA LYS A 181 0.62 -3.27 -11.41
C LYS A 181 -0.90 -3.22 -11.24
N MET A 182 -1.35 -2.67 -10.12
CA MET A 182 -2.75 -2.37 -9.89
C MET A 182 -3.24 -1.38 -10.94
N THR A 183 -4.47 -1.57 -11.40
CA THR A 183 -5.18 -0.59 -12.21
C THR A 183 -6.25 0.03 -11.33
N ILE A 184 -6.11 1.32 -11.04
CA ILE A 184 -7.09 2.09 -10.27
C ILE A 184 -7.83 3.02 -11.22
N LYS A 185 -9.16 2.95 -11.20
CA LYS A 185 -10.05 3.86 -11.93
C LYS A 185 -10.92 4.63 -10.96
N ILE A 186 -10.80 5.94 -10.96
CA ILE A 186 -11.45 6.81 -9.98
C ILE A 186 -12.67 7.46 -10.60
N LYS A 187 -13.85 7.13 -10.07
CA LYS A 187 -15.04 7.96 -10.30
C LYS A 187 -15.10 9.04 -9.23
N ILE A 188 -14.81 10.26 -9.64
CA ILE A 188 -14.79 11.44 -8.79
C ILE A 188 -16.23 11.97 -8.65
N GLY A 189 -16.65 12.20 -7.41
CA GLY A 189 -17.91 12.88 -7.13
C GLY A 189 -17.71 14.40 -7.01
N SER A 190 -18.15 14.96 -5.90
CA SER A 190 -17.93 16.36 -5.55
C SER A 190 -16.54 16.54 -4.93
N ALA A 191 -15.86 17.61 -5.31
CA ALA A 191 -14.65 18.03 -4.64
C ALA A 191 -14.69 19.52 -4.33
N GLN A 192 -14.07 19.85 -3.20
CA GLN A 192 -13.79 21.23 -2.83
C GLN A 192 -12.29 21.38 -2.63
N LEU A 193 -11.72 22.43 -3.22
CA LEU A 193 -10.30 22.72 -3.19
C LEU A 193 -10.07 24.18 -2.78
N LYS A 194 -9.01 24.42 -2.03
CA LYS A 194 -8.52 25.76 -1.70
C LYS A 194 -7.03 25.81 -1.98
N LEU A 195 -6.65 26.73 -2.84
CA LEU A 195 -5.26 27.09 -3.13
C LEU A 195 -4.95 28.43 -2.44
N THR A 196 -3.91 28.47 -1.60
CA THR A 196 -3.42 29.69 -0.97
C THR A 196 -2.34 30.36 -1.82
N ASN A 197 -2.14 31.67 -1.67
CA ASN A 197 -1.08 32.40 -2.38
C ASN A 197 -1.14 32.27 -3.93
N LEU A 198 -2.35 32.28 -4.49
CA LEU A 198 -2.54 32.48 -5.93
C LEU A 198 -2.21 33.93 -6.29
N PHE A 199 -1.63 34.15 -7.47
CA PHE A 199 -1.25 35.46 -8.00
C PHE A 199 -0.46 36.32 -7.00
N ASN A 200 0.53 35.71 -6.35
CA ASN A 200 1.35 36.36 -5.32
C ASN A 200 0.54 36.96 -4.16
N GLY A 201 -0.61 36.35 -3.85
CA GLY A 201 -1.44 36.73 -2.71
C GLY A 201 -2.54 37.75 -3.02
N ASP A 202 -2.79 38.06 -4.30
CA ASP A 202 -3.92 38.92 -4.68
C ASP A 202 -5.24 38.28 -4.20
N PRO A 203 -5.98 38.94 -3.27
CA PRO A 203 -7.14 38.34 -2.65
C PRO A 203 -8.32 38.23 -3.62
N VAL A 204 -8.46 39.18 -4.56
CA VAL A 204 -9.57 39.21 -5.52
C VAL A 204 -9.39 38.13 -6.57
N LEU A 205 -8.22 38.08 -7.21
CA LEU A 205 -7.92 37.06 -8.22
C LEU A 205 -7.85 35.67 -7.61
N GLY A 206 -7.27 35.56 -6.41
CA GLY A 206 -7.17 34.30 -5.68
C GLY A 206 -8.53 33.72 -5.28
N GLU A 207 -9.45 34.54 -4.78
CA GLU A 207 -10.80 34.11 -4.45
C GLU A 207 -11.61 33.74 -5.70
N ALA A 208 -11.60 34.62 -6.71
CA ALA A 208 -12.28 34.36 -7.99
C ALA A 208 -11.80 33.04 -8.63
N THR A 209 -10.49 32.79 -8.64
CA THR A 209 -9.91 31.57 -9.22
C THR A 209 -10.30 30.33 -8.42
N ASN A 210 -10.24 30.39 -7.08
CA ASN A 210 -10.74 29.29 -6.25
C ASN A 210 -12.22 29.01 -6.52
N ARG A 211 -13.05 30.05 -6.68
CA ARG A 211 -14.47 29.89 -6.99
C ARG A 211 -14.67 29.17 -8.32
N VAL A 212 -14.01 29.59 -9.39
CA VAL A 212 -14.12 28.93 -10.70
C VAL A 212 -13.65 27.48 -10.64
N ILE A 213 -12.55 27.19 -9.94
CA ILE A 213 -12.08 25.80 -9.75
C ILE A 213 -13.14 24.95 -9.05
N ASN A 214 -13.76 25.45 -7.99
CA ASN A 214 -14.76 24.70 -7.23
C ASN A 214 -16.07 24.50 -8.00
N GLU A 215 -16.56 25.55 -8.69
CA GLU A 215 -17.75 25.48 -9.55
C GLU A 215 -17.55 24.51 -10.72
N ASN A 216 -16.30 24.30 -11.15
CA ASN A 216 -15.93 23.41 -12.26
C ASN A 216 -15.06 22.22 -11.80
N SER A 217 -15.16 21.81 -10.53
CA SER A 217 -14.19 20.88 -9.92
C SER A 217 -14.07 19.55 -10.66
N LYS A 218 -15.16 19.05 -11.22
CA LYS A 218 -15.16 17.86 -12.07
C LYS A 218 -14.22 17.99 -13.26
N LEU A 219 -14.26 19.11 -13.99
CA LEU A 219 -13.42 19.33 -15.17
C LEU A 219 -11.94 19.42 -14.82
N PHE A 220 -11.60 20.15 -13.75
CA PHE A 220 -10.22 20.21 -13.25
C PHE A 220 -9.72 18.84 -12.80
N LEU A 221 -10.56 18.06 -12.14
CA LEU A 221 -10.18 16.74 -11.65
C LEU A 221 -10.02 15.71 -12.76
N GLU A 222 -10.75 15.81 -13.86
CA GLU A 222 -10.52 14.98 -15.05
C GLU A 222 -9.12 15.19 -15.65
N GLU A 223 -8.57 16.42 -15.58
CA GLU A 223 -7.21 16.72 -16.03
C GLU A 223 -6.13 16.10 -15.10
N ILE A 224 -6.41 16.05 -13.80
CA ILE A 224 -5.47 15.53 -12.78
C ILE A 224 -5.58 14.01 -12.62
N ARG A 225 -6.76 13.44 -12.89
CA ARG A 225 -7.10 12.04 -12.61
C ARG A 225 -6.06 11.05 -13.14
N PRO A 226 -5.55 11.12 -14.39
CA PRO A 226 -4.60 10.13 -14.89
C PRO A 226 -3.32 10.06 -14.06
N ALA A 227 -2.77 11.20 -13.65
CA ALA A 227 -1.56 11.24 -12.83
C ALA A 227 -1.82 10.76 -11.39
N LEU A 228 -3.00 11.07 -10.84
CA LEU A 228 -3.44 10.56 -9.55
C LEU A 228 -3.64 9.03 -9.57
N GLU A 229 -4.31 8.50 -10.59
CA GLU A 229 -4.51 7.06 -10.80
C GLU A 229 -3.17 6.34 -10.90
N GLU A 230 -2.20 6.89 -11.65
CA GLU A 230 -0.86 6.32 -11.77
C GLU A 230 -0.09 6.31 -10.45
N ALA A 231 -0.10 7.44 -9.73
CA ALA A 231 0.59 7.55 -8.43
C ALA A 231 0.03 6.57 -7.41
N LEU A 232 -1.30 6.47 -7.31
CA LEU A 232 -1.97 5.52 -6.42
C LEU A 232 -1.73 4.07 -6.86
N SER A 233 -1.76 3.80 -8.16
CA SER A 233 -1.51 2.46 -8.72
C SER A 233 -0.12 1.96 -8.34
N SER A 234 0.92 2.80 -8.47
CA SER A 234 2.28 2.47 -8.05
C SER A 234 2.34 2.23 -6.54
N LEU A 235 1.83 3.18 -5.75
CA LEU A 235 1.89 3.12 -4.28
C LEU A 235 1.23 1.86 -3.72
N PHE A 236 0.01 1.54 -4.15
CA PHE A 236 -0.70 0.38 -3.64
C PHE A 236 -0.15 -0.94 -4.18
N THR A 237 0.41 -0.96 -5.41
CA THR A 237 1.15 -2.14 -5.91
C THR A 237 2.34 -2.46 -4.99
N ASP A 238 3.10 -1.44 -4.59
CA ASP A 238 4.25 -1.61 -3.70
C ASP A 238 3.80 -2.09 -2.31
N ILE A 239 2.75 -1.48 -1.74
CA ILE A 239 2.17 -1.91 -0.47
C ILE A 239 1.71 -3.37 -0.50
N SER A 240 0.98 -3.78 -1.54
CA SER A 240 0.54 -5.17 -1.63
C SER A 240 1.71 -6.14 -1.75
N ASN A 241 2.74 -5.82 -2.53
CA ASN A 241 3.91 -6.67 -2.65
C ASN A 241 4.72 -6.78 -1.35
N LYS A 242 4.77 -5.72 -0.52
CA LYS A 242 5.38 -5.79 0.82
C LYS A 242 4.70 -6.83 1.72
N ILE A 243 3.38 -6.99 1.60
CA ILE A 243 2.61 -8.00 2.35
C ILE A 243 2.74 -9.38 1.69
N THR A 244 2.41 -9.51 0.40
CA THR A 244 2.25 -10.82 -0.25
C THR A 244 3.56 -11.54 -0.52
N LEU A 245 4.70 -10.83 -0.56
CA LEU A 245 6.03 -11.45 -0.69
C LEU A 245 6.63 -11.85 0.66
N ARG A 246 5.99 -11.50 1.78
CA ARG A 246 6.44 -11.95 3.11
C ARG A 246 6.08 -13.40 3.38
N PHE A 247 4.97 -13.86 2.82
CA PHE A 247 4.38 -15.17 3.09
C PHE A 247 4.32 -15.99 1.80
N THR A 248 4.51 -17.30 1.93
CA THR A 248 4.38 -18.20 0.79
C THR A 248 2.94 -18.26 0.29
N TYR A 249 2.76 -18.66 -0.96
CA TYR A 249 1.45 -18.78 -1.58
C TYR A 249 0.55 -19.77 -0.85
N ASP A 250 1.11 -20.88 -0.36
CA ASP A 250 0.34 -21.89 0.38
C ASP A 250 0.02 -21.45 1.81
N GLU A 251 0.76 -20.50 2.39
CA GLU A 251 0.39 -19.90 3.68
C GLU A 251 -0.76 -18.88 3.51
N LEU A 252 -0.72 -18.04 2.47
CA LEU A 252 -1.77 -17.06 2.19
C LEU A 252 -3.06 -17.72 1.67
N PHE A 253 -2.90 -18.70 0.79
CA PHE A 253 -3.99 -19.36 0.06
C PHE A 253 -3.83 -20.90 0.09
N PRO A 254 -3.91 -21.54 1.27
CA PRO A 254 -3.81 -22.99 1.41
C PRO A 254 -4.95 -23.72 0.70
N LEU A 255 -4.78 -25.02 0.52
CA LEU A 255 -5.90 -25.92 0.23
C LEU A 255 -6.63 -26.25 1.52
N SER A 256 -7.95 -26.42 1.44
CA SER A 256 -8.74 -26.92 2.56
C SER A 256 -8.18 -28.26 3.03
N THR A 257 -7.88 -28.36 4.33
CA THR A 257 -7.55 -29.64 4.93
C THR A 257 -8.82 -30.48 4.88
N LYS A 258 -8.86 -31.52 4.03
CA LYS A 258 -9.92 -32.53 4.12
C LYS A 258 -9.84 -33.09 5.52
N LYS A 259 -10.83 -32.79 6.39
CA LYS A 259 -11.06 -33.60 7.58
C LYS A 259 -11.15 -35.04 7.08
N LYS A 260 -10.19 -35.88 7.46
CA LYS A 260 -10.42 -37.33 7.45
C LYS A 260 -11.60 -37.51 8.38
N ASP A 261 -12.79 -37.71 7.82
CA ASP A 261 -13.88 -38.27 8.58
C ASP A 261 -13.34 -39.56 9.20
N ASP A 262 -13.34 -39.61 10.53
CA ASP A 262 -13.19 -40.84 11.30
C ASP A 262 -14.33 -41.79 10.89
N LYS A 263 -14.17 -42.47 9.75
CA LYS A 263 -14.79 -43.77 9.52
C LYS A 263 -13.98 -44.79 10.32
N LYS A 264 -14.18 -44.76 11.63
CA LYS A 264 -14.04 -45.94 12.47
C LYS A 264 -15.44 -46.55 12.56
N SER A 265 -15.77 -47.37 11.57
CA SER A 265 -16.81 -48.39 11.68
C SER A 265 -16.15 -49.73 11.90
#